data_AF-A0A1E7FSV2-F1
#
_entry.id   AF-A0A1E7FSV2-F1
#
_cell.length_a   1.000
_cell.length_b   1.000
_cell.length_c   1.000
_cell.angle_alpha   90.00
_cell.angle_beta   90.00
_cell.angle_gamma   90.00
#
_symmetry.space_group_name_H-M   'P 1'
#
loop_
_entity.id
_entity.type
_entity.pdbx_description
1 polymer ?
#
loop_
_entity_poly.entity_id
_entity_poly.type
_entity_poly.pdbx_seq_one_letter_code
_entity_poly.pdbx_strand_id
1 'polypeptide(L)'
;MAKKKNKSQLDDAKPKSSSSNNKPKREVQVVTCPSAFPISTKPKKKRPRDDDDGKTKKKEKLLDWHDTAKEIRNYGAQAFIGRQKKDYEDEQYYKLTGRHKAKPKCPLPLVRGLKRAAAKRDAKAKEEARKAGIVIPKQKDDSSRKSMSDHDFHKFGPAPNIGFMKDGQYRATANQNNKRANVVKKRR
;
A
#
# COMPACT_ATOMS: atom_id res chain seq x y z
N MET A 1 19.36 -57.86 35.23
CA MET A 1 17.99 -57.35 35.42
C MET A 1 17.88 -55.93 34.88
N ALA A 2 16.73 -55.63 34.25
CA ALA A 2 16.13 -54.33 33.93
C ALA A 2 16.85 -53.33 32.97
N LYS A 3 16.23 -53.21 31.79
CA LYS A 3 16.39 -52.20 30.73
C LYS A 3 15.65 -50.90 31.08
N LYS A 4 16.11 -49.75 30.58
CA LYS A 4 15.21 -48.76 29.92
C LYS A 4 15.99 -47.83 28.98
N LYS A 5 15.80 -48.07 27.68
CA LYS A 5 16.09 -47.15 26.56
C LYS A 5 14.80 -46.38 26.27
N ASN A 6 14.87 -45.09 25.97
CA ASN A 6 13.81 -44.37 25.24
C ASN A 6 14.45 -43.44 24.22
N LYS A 7 14.32 -43.81 22.94
CA LYS A 7 14.67 -43.05 21.75
C LYS A 7 13.39 -43.09 20.90
N SER A 8 12.57 -42.05 20.95
CA SER A 8 11.38 -41.93 20.12
C SER A 8 11.76 -41.25 18.80
N GLN A 9 12.04 -42.07 17.79
CA GLN A 9 11.80 -41.70 16.40
C GLN A 9 10.28 -41.62 16.22
N LEU A 10 9.79 -40.48 15.73
CA LEU A 10 8.43 -40.35 15.25
C LEU A 10 8.47 -40.59 13.74
N ASP A 11 7.76 -41.63 13.32
CA ASP A 11 7.64 -42.07 11.95
C ASP A 11 6.80 -41.10 11.11
N ASP A 12 7.37 -40.64 10.00
CA ASP A 12 6.66 -40.02 8.89
C ASP A 12 5.76 -41.07 8.21
N ALA A 13 4.50 -41.14 8.65
CA ALA A 13 3.45 -41.88 7.98
C ALA A 13 3.07 -41.19 6.65
N LYS A 14 3.84 -41.48 5.60
CA LYS A 14 3.53 -41.15 4.21
C LYS A 14 2.51 -42.18 3.67
N PRO A 15 1.27 -41.80 3.29
CA PRO A 15 0.38 -42.72 2.62
C PRO A 15 0.87 -42.99 1.20
N LYS A 16 1.26 -44.24 0.93
CA LYS A 16 1.44 -44.79 -0.42
C LYS A 16 0.07 -45.15 -0.97
N SER A 17 -0.50 -44.34 -1.86
CA SER A 17 -1.63 -44.75 -2.70
C SER A 17 -1.13 -45.21 -4.07
N SER A 18 -0.65 -46.45 -4.11
CA SER A 18 -0.50 -47.21 -5.36
C SER A 18 -1.73 -48.07 -5.58
N SER A 19 -2.41 -47.85 -6.70
CA SER A 19 -3.16 -48.83 -7.51
C SER A 19 -4.56 -48.37 -7.95
N SER A 20 -4.79 -48.62 -9.24
CA SER A 20 -6.05 -48.84 -9.95
C SER A 20 -7.07 -47.70 -10.02
N ASN A 21 -7.06 -47.10 -11.20
CA ASN A 21 -8.24 -46.74 -11.99
C ASN A 21 -9.43 -47.67 -11.70
N ASN A 22 -10.52 -47.11 -11.16
CA ASN A 22 -11.91 -47.39 -11.54
C ASN A 22 -12.83 -46.64 -10.57
N LYS A 23 -13.03 -45.34 -10.82
CA LYS A 23 -14.17 -44.62 -10.25
C LYS A 23 -15.32 -44.74 -11.25
N PRO A 24 -16.50 -45.25 -10.86
CA PRO A 24 -17.65 -45.24 -11.75
C PRO A 24 -17.99 -43.78 -12.09
N LYS A 25 -18.04 -43.47 -13.39
CA LYS A 25 -18.46 -42.16 -13.88
C LYS A 25 -19.95 -42.02 -13.55
N ARG A 26 -20.30 -41.00 -12.76
CA ARG A 26 -21.71 -40.64 -12.51
C ARG A 26 -22.31 -40.15 -13.83
N GLU A 27 -23.47 -40.68 -14.19
CA GLU A 27 -24.23 -40.19 -15.35
C GLU A 27 -24.63 -38.74 -15.13
N VAL A 28 -24.34 -37.90 -16.12
CA VAL A 28 -24.68 -36.49 -16.11
C VAL A 28 -26.09 -36.35 -16.67
N GLN A 29 -27.08 -36.14 -15.79
CA GLN A 29 -28.40 -35.71 -16.22
C GLN A 29 -28.36 -34.23 -16.59
N VAL A 30 -28.46 -33.94 -17.89
CA VAL A 30 -28.67 -32.58 -18.39
C VAL A 30 -30.15 -32.25 -18.19
N VAL A 31 -30.45 -31.53 -17.10
CA VAL A 31 -31.77 -30.92 -16.92
C VAL A 31 -31.81 -29.66 -17.77
N THR A 32 -32.50 -29.72 -18.90
CA THR A 32 -32.89 -28.52 -19.67
C THR A 32 -33.92 -27.73 -18.87
N CYS A 33 -33.48 -26.65 -18.24
CA CYS A 33 -34.39 -25.67 -17.67
C CYS A 33 -35.19 -25.00 -18.79
N PRO A 34 -36.53 -24.94 -18.75
CA PRO A 34 -37.28 -24.04 -19.60
C PRO A 34 -36.79 -22.61 -19.31
N SER A 35 -36.49 -21.85 -20.36
CA SER A 35 -35.89 -20.52 -20.27
C SER A 35 -36.70 -19.64 -19.30
N ALA A 36 -36.15 -19.38 -18.12
CA ALA A 36 -36.79 -18.63 -17.04
C ALA A 36 -36.90 -17.12 -17.32
N PHE A 37 -36.84 -16.70 -18.58
CA PHE A 37 -37.11 -15.34 -18.98
C PHE A 37 -38.12 -15.37 -20.12
N PRO A 38 -39.42 -15.15 -19.86
CA PRO A 38 -40.31 -14.73 -20.92
C PRO A 38 -39.71 -13.43 -21.47
N ILE A 39 -39.23 -13.47 -22.71
CA ILE A 39 -38.81 -12.27 -23.44
C ILE A 39 -40.07 -11.43 -23.55
N SER A 40 -40.22 -10.47 -22.65
CA SER A 40 -41.34 -9.54 -22.58
C SER A 40 -41.26 -8.61 -23.79
N THR A 41 -41.77 -9.07 -24.94
CA THR A 41 -42.04 -8.24 -26.11
C THR A 41 -43.34 -7.47 -25.86
N LYS A 42 -43.32 -6.52 -24.93
CA LYS A 42 -44.36 -5.48 -24.84
C LYS A 42 -43.84 -4.22 -25.53
N PRO A 43 -44.57 -3.66 -26.51
CA PRO A 43 -44.15 -2.43 -27.18
C PRO A 43 -44.16 -1.26 -26.19
N LYS A 44 -43.07 -0.47 -26.18
CA LYS A 44 -42.92 0.72 -25.34
C LYS A 44 -43.98 1.77 -25.71
N LYS A 45 -44.88 2.07 -24.77
CA LYS A 45 -45.82 3.20 -24.86
C LYS A 45 -45.02 4.50 -24.92
N LYS A 46 -45.27 5.35 -25.93
CA LYS A 46 -44.63 6.67 -26.07
C LYS A 46 -44.91 7.52 -24.83
N ARG A 47 -43.87 8.14 -24.27
CA ARG A 47 -43.99 9.13 -23.18
C ARG A 47 -44.64 10.40 -23.72
N PRO A 48 -45.55 11.06 -22.98
CA PRO A 48 -46.00 12.40 -23.31
C PRO A 48 -44.82 13.38 -23.17
N ARG A 49 -44.84 14.42 -24.01
CA ARG A 49 -43.90 15.55 -24.01
C ARG A 49 -44.31 16.44 -22.82
N ASP A 50 -43.42 16.64 -21.87
CA ASP A 50 -43.66 17.56 -20.76
C ASP A 50 -43.55 19.00 -21.28
N ASP A 51 -44.67 19.71 -21.32
CA ASP A 51 -44.70 21.16 -21.45
C ASP A 51 -44.25 21.79 -20.11
N ASP A 52 -43.34 22.74 -20.24
CA ASP A 52 -42.62 23.43 -19.16
C ASP A 52 -43.56 24.42 -18.46
N ASP A 53 -44.29 23.96 -17.43
CA ASP A 53 -45.06 24.84 -16.55
C ASP A 53 -44.66 24.68 -15.09
N GLY A 54 -44.29 25.82 -14.51
CA GLY A 54 -43.70 25.98 -13.19
C GLY A 54 -44.47 25.28 -12.08
N LYS A 55 -43.79 24.35 -11.41
CA LYS A 55 -44.17 23.88 -10.08
C LYS A 55 -42.93 23.79 -9.23
N THR A 56 -42.96 24.50 -8.10
CA THR A 56 -42.06 24.40 -6.95
C THR A 56 -42.09 22.98 -6.38
N LYS A 57 -41.50 22.02 -7.11
CA LYS A 57 -41.15 20.72 -6.57
C LYS A 57 -40.08 21.01 -5.53
N LYS A 58 -40.37 20.68 -4.27
CA LYS A 58 -39.32 20.44 -3.27
C LYS A 58 -38.31 19.56 -4.01
N LYS A 59 -37.17 20.12 -4.40
CA LYS A 59 -36.11 19.34 -5.01
C LYS A 59 -35.81 18.29 -3.95
N GLU A 60 -36.27 17.06 -4.16
CA GLU A 60 -35.60 15.89 -3.61
C GLU A 60 -34.14 16.19 -3.91
N LYS A 61 -33.37 16.56 -2.87
CA LYS A 61 -31.97 16.85 -3.06
C LYS A 61 -31.44 15.57 -3.66
N LEU A 62 -31.18 15.57 -4.97
CA LEU A 62 -30.51 14.46 -5.62
C LEU A 62 -29.27 14.27 -4.77
N LEU A 63 -29.26 13.17 -4.03
CA LEU A 63 -28.17 12.80 -3.15
C LEU A 63 -26.92 12.82 -4.03
N ASP A 64 -26.02 13.77 -3.77
CA ASP A 64 -24.79 13.88 -4.55
C ASP A 64 -24.12 12.51 -4.44
N TRP A 65 -23.90 11.88 -5.59
CA TRP A 65 -23.37 10.54 -5.65
C TRP A 65 -22.02 10.46 -4.93
N HIS A 66 -21.26 11.57 -4.93
CA HIS A 66 -20.02 11.68 -4.19
C HIS A 66 -20.22 11.75 -2.67
N ASP A 67 -21.20 12.50 -2.17
CA ASP A 67 -21.48 12.56 -0.74
C ASP A 67 -22.11 11.26 -0.24
N THR A 68 -22.98 10.64 -1.03
CA THR A 68 -23.55 9.32 -0.76
C THR A 68 -22.46 8.25 -0.73
N ALA A 69 -21.51 8.28 -1.67
CA ALA A 69 -20.38 7.35 -1.67
C ALA A 69 -19.46 7.58 -0.46
N LYS A 70 -19.23 8.83 -0.04
CA LYS A 70 -18.51 9.13 1.20
C LYS A 70 -19.28 8.61 2.41
N GLU A 71 -20.59 8.80 2.46
CA GLU A 71 -21.44 8.29 3.54
C GLU A 71 -21.42 6.76 3.60
N ILE A 72 -21.62 6.06 2.47
CA ILE A 72 -21.54 4.60 2.40
C ILE A 72 -20.16 4.11 2.83
N ARG A 73 -19.09 4.83 2.45
CA ARG A 73 -17.73 4.50 2.90
C ARG A 73 -17.53 4.75 4.39
N ASN A 74 -18.14 5.79 4.95
CA ASN A 74 -18.11 6.10 6.38
C ASN A 74 -18.97 5.10 7.20
N TYR A 75 -20.14 4.72 6.70
CA TYR A 75 -21.01 3.70 7.30
C TYR A 75 -20.40 2.30 7.22
N GLY A 76 -19.83 1.95 6.06
CA GLY A 76 -19.01 0.75 5.90
C GLY A 76 -17.78 0.76 6.81
N ALA A 77 -17.23 1.94 7.10
CA ALA A 77 -16.15 2.10 8.05
C ALA A 77 -16.59 2.02 9.53
N GLN A 78 -17.82 2.41 9.85
CA GLN A 78 -18.40 2.24 11.19
C GLN A 78 -18.71 0.78 11.51
N ALA A 79 -18.97 -0.05 10.49
CA ALA A 79 -19.16 -1.49 10.65
C ALA A 79 -17.84 -2.28 10.81
N PHE A 80 -16.68 -1.61 10.83
CA PHE A 80 -15.44 -2.29 11.11
C PHE A 80 -15.45 -2.84 12.56
N ILE A 81 -15.22 -4.15 12.69
CA ILE A 81 -15.14 -4.83 13.98
C ILE A 81 -13.68 -5.25 14.23
N GLY A 82 -13.26 -5.18 15.48
CA GLY A 82 -11.97 -5.68 15.95
C GLY A 82 -10.78 -5.03 15.26
N ARG A 83 -9.99 -5.83 14.53
CA ARG A 83 -8.72 -5.39 13.93
C ARG A 83 -8.91 -4.32 12.85
N GLN A 84 -9.96 -4.44 12.03
CA GLN A 84 -10.24 -3.48 10.96
C GLN A 84 -10.56 -2.09 11.53
N LYS A 85 -11.26 -2.03 12.66
CA LYS A 85 -11.58 -0.77 13.34
C LYS A 85 -10.32 -0.08 13.83
N LYS A 86 -9.43 -0.85 14.45
CA LYS A 86 -8.15 -0.33 14.96
C LYS A 86 -7.27 0.19 13.83
N ASP A 87 -7.15 -0.55 12.72
CA ASP A 87 -6.37 -0.14 11.57
C ASP A 87 -6.96 1.13 10.94
N TYR A 88 -8.29 1.22 10.83
CA TYR A 88 -8.98 2.44 10.36
C TYR A 88 -8.72 3.65 11.27
N GLU A 89 -8.86 3.49 12.59
CA GLU A 89 -8.59 4.56 13.55
C GLU A 89 -7.12 5.01 13.52
N ASP A 90 -6.18 4.08 13.29
CA ASP A 90 -4.76 4.39 13.14
C ASP A 90 -4.49 5.18 11.85
N GLU A 91 -5.17 4.84 10.75
CA GLU A 91 -5.11 5.60 9.49
C GLU A 91 -5.73 6.99 9.63
N GLN A 92 -6.89 7.12 10.27
CA GLN A 92 -7.52 8.41 10.51
C GLN A 92 -6.64 9.31 11.38
N TYR A 93 -6.04 8.73 12.43
CA TYR A 93 -5.07 9.43 13.26
C TYR A 93 -3.86 9.90 12.44
N TYR A 94 -3.32 9.07 11.55
CA TYR A 94 -2.20 9.45 10.68
C TYR A 94 -2.59 10.56 9.69
N LYS A 95 -3.78 10.50 9.09
CA LYS A 95 -4.27 11.53 8.17
C LYS A 95 -4.42 12.90 8.85
N LEU A 96 -4.91 12.90 10.10
CA LEU A 96 -5.12 14.14 10.86
C LEU A 96 -3.82 14.72 11.43
N THR A 97 -2.93 13.88 11.93
CA THR A 97 -1.74 14.33 12.69
C THR A 97 -0.43 14.26 11.92
N GLY A 98 -0.40 13.53 10.80
CA GLY A 98 0.83 13.16 10.08
C GLY A 98 1.75 12.23 10.87
N ARG A 99 1.31 11.70 12.02
CA ARG A 99 2.10 10.86 12.93
C ARG A 99 1.42 9.52 13.11
N HIS A 100 2.22 8.46 13.24
CA HIS A 100 1.70 7.14 13.62
C HIS A 100 1.54 7.05 15.14
N LYS A 101 0.53 6.30 15.61
CA LYS A 101 0.39 6.00 17.04
C LYS A 101 1.61 5.24 17.55
N ALA A 102 1.93 5.43 18.83
CA ALA A 102 3.07 4.78 19.48
C ALA A 102 2.90 3.25 19.45
N LYS A 103 3.94 2.56 18.98
CA LYS A 103 3.97 1.09 18.96
C LYS A 103 4.50 0.57 20.30
N PRO A 104 4.07 -0.62 20.76
CA PRO A 104 4.62 -1.22 21.96
C PRO A 104 6.14 -1.41 21.82
N LYS A 105 6.86 -1.26 22.94
CA LYS A 105 8.32 -1.43 22.97
C LYS A 105 8.65 -2.90 22.68
N CYS A 106 9.49 -3.13 21.67
CA CYS A 106 10.00 -4.47 21.33
C CYS A 106 11.53 -4.46 21.34
N PRO A 107 12.18 -5.54 21.81
CA PRO A 107 13.63 -5.67 21.74
C PRO A 107 14.18 -5.49 20.32
N LEU A 108 15.29 -4.74 20.20
CA LEU A 108 15.90 -4.41 18.92
C LEU A 108 16.29 -5.64 18.07
N PRO A 109 16.84 -6.74 18.62
CA PRO A 109 17.18 -7.92 17.83
C PRO A 109 15.95 -8.53 17.14
N LEU A 110 14.81 -8.57 17.82
CA LEU A 110 13.55 -9.07 17.26
C LEU A 110 13.04 -8.19 16.14
N VAL A 111 13.00 -6.87 16.36
CA VAL A 111 12.56 -5.90 15.34
C VAL A 111 13.47 -5.98 14.10
N ARG A 112 14.78 -6.10 14.29
CA ARG A 112 15.75 -6.29 13.20
C ARG A 112 15.50 -7.59 12.44
N GLY A 113 15.26 -8.70 13.14
CA GLY A 113 14.94 -9.99 12.54
C GLY A 113 13.66 -9.93 11.69
N LEU A 114 12.58 -9.36 12.23
CA LEU A 114 11.31 -9.20 11.54
C LEU A 114 11.44 -8.34 10.28
N LYS A 115 12.16 -7.21 10.36
CA LYS A 115 12.43 -6.33 9.21
C LYS A 115 13.23 -7.04 8.12
N ARG A 116 14.29 -7.78 8.49
CA ARG A 116 15.08 -8.58 7.53
C ARG A 116 14.23 -9.65 6.86
N ALA A 117 13.37 -10.34 7.61
CA ALA A 117 12.49 -11.37 7.07
C ALA A 117 11.45 -10.78 6.11
N ALA A 118 10.85 -9.64 6.44
CA ALA A 118 9.93 -8.92 5.56
C ALA A 118 10.62 -8.52 4.24
N ALA A 119 11.79 -7.87 4.33
CA ALA A 119 12.55 -7.46 3.15
C ALA A 119 12.92 -8.65 2.23
N LYS A 120 13.28 -9.80 2.81
CA LYS A 120 13.53 -11.04 2.04
C LYS A 120 12.28 -11.53 1.31
N ARG A 121 11.10 -11.48 1.95
CA ARG A 121 9.84 -11.88 1.31
C ARG A 121 9.46 -10.92 0.17
N ASP A 122 9.62 -9.62 0.39
CA ASP A 122 9.31 -8.60 -0.62
C ASP A 122 10.25 -8.70 -1.83
N ALA A 123 11.53 -8.99 -1.60
CA ALA A 123 12.50 -9.24 -2.67
C ALA A 123 12.11 -10.49 -3.48
N LYS A 124 11.78 -11.60 -2.80
CA LYS A 124 11.34 -12.84 -3.45
C LYS A 124 10.07 -12.63 -4.28
N ALA A 125 9.07 -11.93 -3.73
CA ALA A 125 7.83 -11.62 -4.45
C ALA A 125 8.07 -10.75 -5.70
N LYS A 126 9.00 -9.79 -5.62
CA LYS A 126 9.40 -8.96 -6.78
C LYS A 126 10.09 -9.79 -7.86
N GLU A 127 10.96 -10.73 -7.48
CA GLU A 127 11.62 -11.63 -8.43
C GLU A 127 10.63 -12.57 -9.11
N GLU A 128 9.70 -13.16 -8.36
CA GLU A 128 8.64 -14.01 -8.88
C GLU A 128 7.73 -13.24 -9.86
N ALA A 129 7.33 -12.03 -9.50
CA ALA A 129 6.55 -11.17 -10.39
C ALA A 129 7.34 -10.79 -11.65
N ARG A 130 8.64 -10.47 -11.52
CA ARG A 130 9.51 -10.21 -12.67
C ARG A 130 9.59 -11.42 -13.59
N LYS A 131 9.75 -12.62 -13.03
CA LYS A 131 9.79 -13.89 -13.78
C LYS A 131 8.46 -14.20 -14.47
N ALA A 132 7.34 -13.85 -13.82
CA ALA A 132 5.99 -13.99 -14.38
C ALA A 132 5.61 -12.88 -15.37
N GLY A 133 6.46 -11.86 -15.57
CA GLY A 133 6.14 -10.70 -16.41
C GLY A 133 5.07 -9.77 -15.81
N ILE A 134 4.75 -9.91 -14.53
CA ILE A 134 3.77 -9.07 -13.83
C ILE A 134 4.43 -7.74 -13.45
N VAL A 135 3.85 -6.64 -13.94
CA VAL A 135 4.32 -5.28 -13.62
C VAL A 135 3.79 -4.86 -12.25
N ILE A 136 4.67 -4.83 -11.25
CA ILE A 136 4.35 -4.29 -9.91
C ILE A 136 4.57 -2.77 -9.93
N PRO A 137 3.64 -1.96 -9.38
CA PRO A 137 3.84 -0.53 -9.22
C PRO A 137 5.09 -0.26 -8.38
N LYS A 138 5.96 0.63 -8.88
CA LYS A 138 7.16 1.05 -8.15
C LYS A 138 6.72 1.76 -6.86
N GLN A 139 7.07 1.17 -5.72
CA GLN A 139 6.93 1.88 -4.45
C GLN A 139 7.95 3.01 -4.40
N LYS A 140 7.54 4.18 -3.91
CA LYS A 140 8.47 5.28 -3.66
C LYS A 140 9.40 4.83 -2.55
N ASP A 141 10.70 4.87 -2.80
CA ASP A 141 11.66 4.75 -1.71
C ASP A 141 11.39 5.93 -0.76
N ASP A 142 11.36 5.68 0.55
CA ASP A 142 11.28 6.72 1.60
C ASP A 142 12.59 7.53 1.63
N SER A 143 12.93 8.15 0.50
CA SER A 143 14.18 8.86 0.23
C SER A 143 14.28 10.16 1.01
N SER A 144 13.21 10.61 1.67
CA SER A 144 13.25 11.73 2.61
C SER A 144 14.11 11.43 3.85
N ARG A 145 14.51 10.17 4.08
CA ARG A 145 15.49 9.77 5.10
C ARG A 145 16.77 9.15 4.51
N LYS A 146 17.17 9.51 3.29
CA LYS A 146 18.51 9.18 2.81
C LYS A 146 19.52 9.94 3.67
N SER A 147 20.01 9.29 4.73
CA SER A 147 21.32 9.61 5.29
C SER A 147 22.31 9.59 4.14
N MET A 148 23.23 10.54 4.11
CA MET A 148 24.28 10.60 3.07
C MET A 148 24.90 9.22 2.90
N SER A 149 25.08 8.79 1.65
CA SER A 149 25.82 7.55 1.39
C SER A 149 27.23 7.71 1.94
N ASP A 150 27.89 6.61 2.30
CA ASP A 150 29.25 6.65 2.84
C ASP A 150 30.23 7.35 1.87
N HIS A 151 30.01 7.15 0.56
CA HIS A 151 30.70 7.86 -0.51
C HIS A 151 30.44 9.38 -0.48
N ASP A 152 29.21 9.80 -0.24
CA ASP A 152 28.87 11.22 -0.10
C ASP A 152 29.40 11.80 1.22
N PHE A 153 29.44 11.01 2.30
CA PHE A 153 30.01 11.43 3.58
C PHE A 153 31.52 11.69 3.47
N HIS A 154 32.27 10.90 2.71
CA HIS A 154 33.67 11.20 2.43
C HIS A 154 33.86 12.43 1.54
N LYS A 155 32.95 12.66 0.57
CA LYS A 155 33.01 13.79 -0.35
C LYS A 155 32.62 15.13 0.31
N PHE A 156 31.69 15.09 1.26
CA PHE A 156 31.14 16.26 1.95
C PHE A 156 31.30 16.13 3.47
N GLY A 157 32.39 15.50 3.91
CA GLY A 157 32.69 15.26 5.34
C GLY A 157 32.54 16.52 6.19
N PRO A 158 32.58 16.40 7.53
CA PRO A 158 32.23 17.48 8.44
C PRO A 158 32.89 18.80 8.01
N ALA A 159 32.07 19.72 7.50
CA ALA A 159 32.57 20.94 6.88
C ALA A 159 33.28 21.78 7.93
N PRO A 160 34.53 22.23 7.70
CA PRO A 160 35.18 23.15 8.61
C PRO A 160 34.39 24.46 8.69
N ASN A 161 34.22 25.01 9.90
CA ASN A 161 33.29 26.11 10.24
C ASN A 161 33.40 27.41 9.39
N ILE A 162 34.43 27.60 8.55
CA ILE A 162 34.75 28.88 7.88
C ILE A 162 34.93 28.73 6.34
N GLY A 163 34.76 27.54 5.77
CA GLY A 163 34.89 27.37 4.31
C GLY A 163 34.86 25.92 3.88
N PHE A 164 34.98 25.66 2.58
CA PHE A 164 35.07 24.31 2.04
C PHE A 164 36.43 24.07 1.40
N MET A 165 37.03 22.91 1.64
CA MET A 165 38.16 22.43 0.84
C MET A 165 37.62 21.90 -0.49
N LYS A 166 38.16 22.40 -1.61
CA LYS A 166 37.89 21.87 -2.94
C LYS A 166 39.23 21.56 -3.60
N ASP A 167 39.43 20.32 -4.02
CA ASP A 167 40.63 19.87 -4.73
C ASP A 167 41.95 20.20 -3.98
N GLY A 168 41.96 19.99 -2.65
CA GLY A 168 43.11 20.30 -1.79
C GLY A 168 43.31 21.79 -1.51
N GLN A 169 42.48 22.68 -2.06
CA GLN A 169 42.56 24.12 -1.85
C GLN A 169 41.46 24.60 -0.92
N TYR A 170 41.84 25.35 0.12
CA TYR A 170 40.89 26.00 1.02
C TYR A 170 40.24 27.21 0.33
N ARG A 171 38.92 27.17 0.16
CA ARG A 171 38.14 28.29 -0.37
C ARG A 171 37.30 28.90 0.74
N ALA A 172 37.80 30.01 1.29
CA ALA A 172 37.00 30.88 2.15
C ALA A 172 36.00 31.65 1.29
N THR A 173 34.72 31.64 1.66
CA THR A 173 33.74 32.49 0.97
C THR A 173 33.96 33.94 1.39
N ALA A 174 34.37 34.80 0.46
CA ALA A 174 34.41 36.23 0.72
C ALA A 174 32.97 36.71 0.97
N ASN A 175 32.71 37.21 2.18
CA ASN A 175 31.43 37.78 2.60
C ASN A 175 30.82 38.64 1.49
N GLN A 176 29.70 38.20 0.91
CA GLN A 176 29.03 38.87 -0.20
C GLN A 176 28.54 40.29 0.16
N ASN A 177 28.56 40.64 1.45
CA ASN A 177 28.17 41.95 1.97
C ASN A 177 29.03 43.10 1.47
N ASN A 178 30.29 42.88 1.08
CA ASN A 178 31.17 43.96 0.59
C ASN A 178 31.05 44.24 -0.92
N LYS A 179 30.38 43.38 -1.71
CA LYS A 179 30.26 43.60 -3.17
C LYS A 179 29.17 44.61 -3.56
N ARG A 180 28.19 44.88 -2.69
CA ARG A 180 27.14 45.88 -2.94
C ARG A 180 27.62 47.33 -2.76
N ALA A 181 28.69 47.56 -2.01
CA ALA A 181 29.19 48.91 -1.72
C ALA A 181 29.89 49.58 -2.91
N ASN A 182 30.47 48.80 -3.84
CA ASN A 182 31.28 49.34 -4.94
C ASN A 182 30.52 49.58 -6.25
N VAL A 183 29.26 49.15 -6.37
CA VAL A 183 28.45 49.42 -7.58
C VAL A 183 27.88 50.85 -7.58
N VAL A 184 27.71 51.47 -6.41
CA VAL A 184 27.12 52.82 -6.29
C VAL A 184 28.12 53.93 -6.64
N LYS A 185 29.44 53.68 -6.58
CA LYS A 185 30.47 54.72 -6.83
C LYS A 185 30.83 54.93 -8.30
N LYS A 186 30.24 54.20 -9.27
CA LYS A 186 30.57 54.31 -10.69
C LYS A 186 29.50 55.04 -11.53
N ARG A 187 28.56 55.73 -10.88
CA ARG A 187 27.56 56.60 -11.51
C ARG A 187 27.64 57.99 -10.90
N ARG A 188 28.66 58.75 -11.26
CA ARG A 188 28.70 60.21 -11.22
C ARG A 188 29.53 60.68 -12.41
#